data_AF-A0A367BAF4-F1
#
_entry.id   AF-A0A367BAF4-F1
#
_cell.length_a   1.000
_cell.length_b   1.000
_cell.length_c   1.000
_cell.angle_alpha   90.00
_cell.angle_beta   90.00
_cell.angle_gamma   90.00
#
_symmetry.space_group_name_H-M   'P 1'
#
loop_
_entity.id
_entity.type
_entity.pdbx_description
1 polymer ?
#
loop_
_entity_poly.entity_id
_entity_poly.type
_entity_poly.pdbx_seq_one_letter_code
_entity_poly.pdbx_strand_id
1 'polypeptide(L)'
;MSGHVFVVGADLTRLSCDDVLVPTDRSLRVARSWRPLLPAGLVTEEQADADCVGLSWSGEERVLEVPGDDGRRTWLVDTVDDGGRGLPWLLDGAREALAAVARREVTDPVHGRARRLVGLPALGTGWGGAAGERGALLQQLLPVLREAAGEHGFDVALVLRGPSDLAAAQRIRRGEDGGWDLPGHLRELAQDMGERARRGQLALFIGAGVSAAAGLPTWEQLVDELAARSGLDDALREGLSRLPAQDSAALLARELGADELEAFVEERFGPGSYALAHALIADLPVQEFVTTNYDPLVELAAADIGREVRVLPFDVAEPGAPWLLKLHGDAAHPQSVVLTREEYLQFGSTGAALAGVLHSLLLTRHVLFVGTSMLDDDLIRIAHQVRTALQTRGSGTARRTGTVLALREDPARARLWERDVETVSMAPAGAPSAEAARRLEVLLDLIGCLSTPPTGYLLDPAYRGMLDDEERALAEVLCGVADVLRHDTESTAAMEVAGLLRRLGHGGSAGEGDDRPVDTATRDRDDRPQEQRPG
;
A
#
# COMPACT_ATOMS: atom_id res chain seq x y z
N MET A 1 22.17 -0.01 10.04
CA MET A 1 20.87 0.69 10.07
C MET A 1 19.90 -0.15 10.88
N SER A 2 19.03 0.49 11.66
CA SER A 2 17.97 -0.15 12.46
C SER A 2 16.76 -0.50 11.58
N GLY A 3 15.86 -1.35 12.07
CA GLY A 3 14.55 -1.54 11.45
C GLY A 3 13.72 -0.26 11.42
N HIS A 4 12.67 -0.25 10.59
CA HIS A 4 11.72 0.86 10.45
C HIS A 4 10.29 0.39 10.72
N VAL A 5 9.45 1.27 11.27
CA VAL A 5 8.02 1.01 11.49
C VAL A 5 7.22 1.81 10.46
N PHE A 6 6.67 1.09 9.50
CA PHE A 6 5.70 1.57 8.52
C PHE A 6 4.30 1.61 9.13
N VAL A 7 3.55 2.66 8.84
CA VAL A 7 2.11 2.71 9.11
C VAL A 7 1.41 2.90 7.78
N VAL A 8 0.58 1.93 7.41
CA VAL A 8 0.03 1.85 6.05
C VAL A 8 -1.38 1.28 6.06
N GLY A 9 -2.24 1.81 5.19
CA GLY A 9 -3.50 1.16 4.86
C GLY A 9 -3.31 -0.02 3.91
N ALA A 10 -3.69 -1.22 4.36
CA ALA A 10 -3.59 -2.46 3.58
C ALA A 10 -4.51 -3.55 4.17
N ASP A 11 -4.51 -4.72 3.52
CA ASP A 11 -5.05 -5.97 4.03
C ASP A 11 -3.90 -6.98 4.18
N LEU A 12 -3.65 -7.43 5.42
CA LEU A 12 -2.55 -8.37 5.73
C LEU A 12 -2.67 -9.71 5.01
N THR A 13 -3.86 -10.09 4.53
CA THR A 13 -4.03 -11.31 3.73
C THR A 13 -3.34 -11.18 2.37
N ARG A 14 -3.26 -9.96 1.82
CA ARG A 14 -2.72 -9.63 0.49
C ARG A 14 -1.37 -8.92 0.54
N LEU A 15 -1.00 -8.27 1.65
CA LEU A 15 0.31 -7.65 1.79
C LEU A 15 1.41 -8.73 1.83
N SER A 16 2.42 -8.60 0.97
CA SER A 16 3.60 -9.47 0.98
C SER A 16 4.47 -9.18 2.20
N CYS A 17 4.43 -10.09 3.18
CA CYS A 17 5.26 -10.06 4.39
C CYS A 17 5.96 -11.41 4.58
N ASP A 18 7.11 -11.39 5.26
CA ASP A 18 7.77 -12.61 5.73
C ASP A 18 7.01 -13.24 6.89
N ASP A 19 6.43 -12.40 7.76
CA ASP A 19 5.68 -12.81 8.93
C ASP A 19 4.47 -11.93 9.17
N VAL A 20 3.40 -12.55 9.65
CA VAL A 20 2.16 -11.86 9.99
C VAL A 20 1.69 -12.28 11.38
N LEU A 21 1.36 -11.29 12.20
CA LEU A 21 0.70 -11.50 13.50
C LEU A 21 -0.81 -11.54 13.31
N VAL A 22 -1.44 -12.58 13.83
CA VAL A 22 -2.89 -12.81 13.77
C VAL A 22 -3.44 -12.83 15.20
N PRO A 23 -4.35 -11.91 15.55
CA PRO A 23 -4.94 -11.89 16.88
C PRO A 23 -5.88 -13.08 17.08
N THR A 24 -5.83 -13.65 18.28
CA THR A 24 -6.69 -14.76 18.72
C THR A 24 -7.05 -14.57 20.20
N ASP A 25 -7.96 -15.42 20.69
CA ASP A 25 -8.23 -15.63 22.11
C ASP A 25 -7.53 -16.89 22.67
N ARG A 26 -7.69 -17.14 23.98
CA ARG A 26 -7.22 -18.36 24.66
C ARG A 26 -7.84 -19.66 24.14
N SER A 27 -8.99 -19.60 23.48
CA SER A 27 -9.64 -20.75 22.85
C SER A 27 -9.16 -21.00 21.41
N LEU A 28 -8.20 -20.20 20.91
CA LEU A 28 -7.70 -20.25 19.54
C LEU A 28 -8.80 -19.99 18.49
N ARG A 29 -9.74 -19.09 18.83
CA ARG A 29 -10.74 -18.58 17.89
C ARG A 29 -10.17 -17.39 17.13
N VAL A 30 -10.11 -17.54 15.81
CA VAL A 30 -9.61 -16.52 14.90
C VAL A 30 -10.78 -16.02 14.06
N ALA A 31 -10.91 -14.70 13.90
CA ALA A 31 -11.98 -14.13 13.09
C ALA A 31 -11.91 -14.64 11.64
N ARG A 32 -13.05 -14.94 11.02
CA ARG A 32 -13.11 -15.59 9.71
C ARG A 32 -12.37 -14.82 8.61
N SER A 33 -12.28 -13.50 8.73
CA SER A 33 -11.53 -12.64 7.82
C SER A 33 -10.03 -12.98 7.74
N TRP A 34 -9.45 -13.60 8.77
CA TRP A 34 -8.05 -14.05 8.80
C TRP A 34 -7.82 -15.44 8.21
N ARG A 35 -8.89 -16.16 7.83
CA ARG A 35 -8.79 -17.51 7.26
C ARG A 35 -7.79 -17.62 6.09
N PRO A 36 -7.64 -16.65 5.17
CA PRO A 36 -6.63 -16.72 4.11
C PRO A 36 -5.18 -16.81 4.61
N LEU A 37 -4.91 -16.50 5.88
CA LEU A 37 -3.58 -16.59 6.52
C LEU A 37 -3.37 -17.89 7.31
N LEU A 38 -4.36 -18.76 7.36
CA LEU A 38 -4.31 -20.04 8.07
C LEU A 38 -4.27 -21.21 7.08
N PRO A 39 -3.44 -22.24 7.31
CA PRO A 39 -3.46 -23.46 6.51
C PRO A 39 -4.82 -24.16 6.59
N ALA A 40 -5.36 -24.61 5.45
CA ALA A 40 -6.69 -25.21 5.36
C ALA A 40 -6.88 -26.45 6.27
N GLY A 41 -5.81 -27.21 6.54
CA GLY A 41 -5.86 -28.39 7.40
C GLY A 41 -5.84 -28.09 8.91
N LEU A 42 -5.70 -26.83 9.31
CA LEU A 42 -5.57 -26.42 10.71
C LEU A 42 -6.89 -25.97 11.33
N VAL A 43 -7.89 -25.64 10.51
CA VAL A 43 -9.22 -25.22 10.99
C VAL A 43 -10.02 -26.46 11.40
N THR A 44 -10.42 -26.55 12.66
CA THR A 44 -11.10 -27.74 13.22
C THR A 44 -12.61 -27.57 13.30
N GLU A 45 -13.09 -26.37 13.54
CA GLU A 45 -14.52 -26.04 13.57
C GLU A 45 -14.75 -24.70 12.88
N GLU A 46 -15.71 -24.67 11.95
CA GLU A 46 -16.17 -23.45 11.28
C GLU A 46 -17.44 -22.94 11.97
N GLN A 47 -17.42 -21.69 12.44
CA GLN A 47 -18.59 -21.01 12.97
C GLN A 47 -18.95 -19.82 12.07
N ALA A 48 -20.10 -19.19 12.33
CA ALA A 48 -20.59 -18.10 11.48
C ALA A 48 -19.58 -16.95 11.35
N ASP A 49 -18.93 -16.60 12.47
CA ASP A 49 -18.12 -15.37 12.60
C ASP A 49 -16.62 -15.64 12.90
N ALA A 50 -16.25 -16.87 13.28
CA ALA A 50 -14.87 -17.25 13.58
C ALA A 50 -14.59 -18.73 13.29
N ASP A 51 -13.30 -19.02 13.08
CA ASP A 51 -12.76 -20.36 12.87
C ASP A 51 -11.93 -20.77 14.10
N CYS A 52 -12.15 -21.99 14.61
CA CYS A 52 -11.33 -22.56 15.67
C CYS A 52 -10.09 -23.23 15.06
N VAL A 53 -8.93 -22.95 15.63
CA VAL A 53 -7.65 -23.50 15.16
C VAL A 53 -7.26 -24.71 16.00
N GLY A 54 -6.92 -25.82 15.35
CA GLY A 54 -6.50 -27.10 15.95
C GLY A 54 -5.09 -27.09 16.53
N LEU A 55 -4.73 -26.05 17.28
CA LEU A 55 -3.49 -25.93 18.03
C LEU A 55 -3.78 -25.94 19.54
N SER A 56 -2.73 -25.89 20.36
CA SER A 56 -2.86 -25.80 21.81
C SER A 56 -1.74 -24.96 22.40
N TRP A 57 -2.05 -24.12 23.38
CA TRP A 57 -1.06 -23.35 24.13
C TRP A 57 -0.16 -24.24 24.98
N SER A 58 1.15 -23.97 25.02
CA SER A 58 2.06 -24.56 26.01
C SER A 58 2.12 -23.67 27.26
N GLY A 59 1.46 -24.09 28.34
CA GLY A 59 1.53 -23.36 29.61
C GLY A 59 0.95 -21.94 29.52
N GLU A 60 1.75 -20.94 29.89
CA GLU A 60 1.35 -19.52 29.92
C GLU A 60 1.73 -18.74 28.64
N GLU A 61 2.22 -19.42 27.61
CA GLU A 61 2.57 -18.79 26.34
C GLU A 61 1.40 -17.99 25.75
N ARG A 62 1.76 -16.91 25.05
CA ARG A 62 0.81 -15.95 24.45
C ARG A 62 0.97 -15.82 22.94
N VAL A 63 1.96 -16.52 22.39
CA VAL A 63 2.30 -16.49 20.98
C VAL A 63 2.53 -17.92 20.51
N LEU A 64 1.87 -18.31 19.42
CA LEU A 64 2.06 -19.60 18.77
C LEU A 64 2.45 -19.42 17.32
N GLU A 65 3.49 -20.14 16.91
CA GLU A 65 3.82 -20.29 15.49
C GLU A 65 2.81 -21.23 14.84
N VAL A 66 2.23 -20.81 13.72
CA VAL A 66 1.36 -21.65 12.91
C VAL A 66 2.24 -22.55 12.03
N PRO A 67 2.13 -23.89 12.13
CA PRO A 67 2.90 -24.79 11.28
C PRO A 67 2.51 -24.62 9.81
N GLY A 68 3.49 -24.47 8.93
CA GLY A 68 3.29 -24.35 7.49
C GLY A 68 4.61 -24.21 6.75
N ASP A 69 4.62 -24.50 5.44
CA ASP A 69 5.81 -24.37 4.59
C ASP A 69 5.71 -23.20 3.59
N ASP A 70 4.65 -22.41 3.68
CA ASP A 70 4.48 -21.23 2.86
C ASP A 70 5.54 -20.19 3.28
N GLY A 71 6.22 -19.57 2.31
CA GLY A 71 7.32 -18.62 2.57
C GLY A 71 6.98 -17.48 3.55
N ARG A 72 5.69 -17.22 3.79
CA ARG A 72 5.15 -16.34 4.84
C ARG A 72 4.77 -17.15 6.08
N ARG A 73 5.27 -16.77 7.26
CA ARG A 73 4.93 -17.41 8.54
C ARG A 73 3.84 -16.65 9.29
N THR A 74 2.86 -17.39 9.81
CA THR A 74 1.76 -16.84 10.62
C THR A 74 2.00 -17.09 12.09
N TRP A 75 1.78 -16.07 12.93
CA TRP A 75 1.94 -16.14 14.38
C TRP A 75 0.63 -15.75 15.05
N LEU A 76 0.03 -16.66 15.80
CA LEU A 76 -1.15 -16.38 16.60
C LEU A 76 -0.76 -15.66 17.88
N VAL A 77 -1.44 -14.56 18.22
CA VAL A 77 -1.17 -13.77 19.43
C VAL A 77 -2.43 -13.66 20.26
N ASP A 78 -2.35 -14.12 21.51
CA ASP A 78 -3.43 -13.96 22.47
C ASP A 78 -3.56 -12.49 22.92
N THR A 79 -4.61 -11.85 22.41
CA THR A 79 -4.89 -10.43 22.67
C THR A 79 -6.07 -10.22 23.62
N VAL A 80 -6.72 -11.31 24.09
CA VAL A 80 -7.84 -11.22 25.03
C VAL A 80 -7.31 -11.17 26.45
N ASP A 81 -7.73 -10.16 27.20
CA ASP A 81 -7.30 -9.97 28.58
C ASP A 81 -8.37 -10.44 29.57
N ASP A 82 -8.32 -11.72 29.92
CA ASP A 82 -9.21 -12.30 30.93
C ASP A 82 -8.95 -11.76 32.35
N GLY A 83 -7.84 -11.02 32.56
CA GLY A 83 -7.37 -10.56 33.87
C GLY A 83 -7.60 -9.08 34.17
N GLY A 84 -8.17 -8.30 33.25
CA GLY A 84 -8.44 -6.86 33.45
C GLY A 84 -7.20 -5.97 33.57
N ARG A 85 -6.07 -6.40 33.02
CA ARG A 85 -4.83 -5.63 32.84
C ARG A 85 -4.93 -4.50 31.82
N GLY A 86 -5.87 -4.55 30.87
CA GLY A 86 -6.12 -3.56 29.83
C GLY A 86 -4.95 -3.39 28.85
N LEU A 87 -4.62 -2.14 28.52
CA LEU A 87 -3.59 -1.78 27.54
C LEU A 87 -2.20 -2.46 27.75
N PRO A 88 -1.63 -2.52 28.98
CA PRO A 88 -0.40 -3.27 29.24
C PRO A 88 -0.38 -4.70 28.70
N TRP A 89 -1.51 -5.43 28.79
CA TRP A 89 -1.60 -6.80 28.27
C TRP A 89 -1.33 -6.86 26.77
N LEU A 90 -1.93 -5.94 26.00
CA LEU A 90 -1.76 -5.86 24.55
C LEU A 90 -0.32 -5.47 24.17
N LEU A 91 0.27 -4.52 24.89
CA LEU A 91 1.65 -4.07 24.64
C LEU A 91 2.66 -5.18 24.93
N ASP A 92 2.48 -5.91 26.03
CA ASP A 92 3.32 -7.07 26.36
C ASP A 92 3.14 -8.20 25.33
N GLY A 93 1.90 -8.44 24.88
CA GLY A 93 1.62 -9.39 23.80
C GLY A 93 2.35 -9.03 22.50
N ALA A 94 2.36 -7.74 22.13
CA ALA A 94 3.11 -7.25 20.97
C ALA A 94 4.63 -7.49 21.13
N ARG A 95 5.20 -7.18 22.31
CA ARG A 95 6.62 -7.41 22.60
C ARG A 95 6.98 -8.89 22.51
N GLU A 96 6.21 -9.74 23.16
CA GLU A 96 6.41 -11.19 23.17
C GLU A 96 6.31 -11.76 21.75
N ALA A 97 5.35 -11.28 20.95
CA ALA A 97 5.19 -11.72 19.56
C ALA A 97 6.38 -11.33 18.70
N LEU A 98 6.82 -10.07 18.77
CA LEU A 98 7.98 -9.60 18.00
C LEU A 98 9.28 -10.30 18.42
N ALA A 99 9.45 -10.57 19.72
CA ALA A 99 10.57 -11.35 20.22
C ALA A 99 10.52 -12.82 19.77
N ALA A 100 9.34 -13.43 19.67
CA ALA A 100 9.17 -14.77 19.13
C ALA A 100 9.50 -14.83 17.63
N VAL A 101 8.97 -13.88 16.85
CA VAL A 101 9.28 -13.69 15.43
C VAL A 101 10.79 -13.57 15.21
N ALA A 102 11.49 -12.81 16.06
CA ALA A 102 12.93 -12.60 15.99
C ALA A 102 13.77 -13.89 16.18
N ARG A 103 13.23 -14.94 16.84
CA ARG A 103 13.95 -16.21 17.04
C ARG A 103 14.04 -17.03 15.76
N ARG A 104 13.13 -16.80 14.81
CA ARG A 104 13.18 -17.43 13.49
C ARG A 104 14.23 -16.74 12.62
N GLU A 105 15.19 -17.50 12.13
CA GLU A 105 16.17 -17.03 11.17
C GLU A 105 15.55 -16.95 9.76
N VAL A 106 15.73 -15.82 9.10
CA VAL A 106 15.30 -15.57 7.71
C VAL A 106 16.51 -15.07 6.94
N THR A 107 17.03 -15.89 6.04
CA THR A 107 18.21 -15.57 5.23
C THR A 107 17.86 -14.69 4.03
N ASP A 108 16.69 -14.93 3.44
CA ASP A 108 16.25 -14.29 2.20
C ASP A 108 14.88 -13.67 2.43
N PRO A 109 14.82 -12.36 2.74
CA PRO A 109 13.55 -11.68 2.89
C PRO A 109 12.71 -11.72 1.62
N VAL A 110 11.39 -11.71 1.80
CA VAL A 110 10.40 -11.82 0.74
C VAL A 110 10.70 -10.87 -0.42
N HIS A 111 10.67 -11.40 -1.65
CA HIS A 111 10.92 -10.68 -2.90
C HIS A 111 12.22 -9.84 -2.93
N GLY A 112 13.24 -10.23 -2.18
CA GLY A 112 14.55 -9.57 -2.20
C GLY A 112 14.59 -8.24 -1.44
N ARG A 113 13.69 -8.02 -0.47
CA ARG A 113 13.77 -6.87 0.44
C ARG A 113 15.10 -6.88 1.20
N ALA A 114 15.60 -5.70 1.57
CA ALA A 114 16.82 -5.60 2.37
C ALA A 114 16.64 -6.14 3.79
N ARG A 115 15.40 -6.16 4.28
CA ARG A 115 15.03 -6.62 5.60
C ARG A 115 13.73 -7.39 5.52
N ARG A 116 13.59 -8.32 6.46
CA ARG A 116 12.35 -8.99 6.77
C ARG A 116 11.24 -7.98 7.09
N LEU A 117 10.01 -8.21 6.60
CA LEU A 117 8.82 -7.45 6.95
C LEU A 117 7.92 -8.24 7.88
N VAL A 118 7.60 -7.67 9.04
CA VAL A 118 6.64 -8.22 9.99
C VAL A 118 5.35 -7.38 9.94
N GLY A 119 4.28 -7.95 9.42
CA GLY A 119 2.96 -7.32 9.37
C GLY A 119 2.15 -7.58 10.64
N LEU A 120 1.48 -6.57 11.17
CA LEU A 120 0.55 -6.73 12.28
C LEU A 120 -0.61 -5.73 12.20
N PRO A 121 -1.81 -6.10 12.68
CA PRO A 121 -2.92 -5.17 12.80
C PRO A 121 -2.73 -4.29 14.05
N ALA A 122 -3.61 -3.31 14.23
CA ALA A 122 -3.81 -2.72 15.55
C ALA A 122 -4.44 -3.75 16.50
N LEU A 123 -3.60 -4.41 17.30
CA LEU A 123 -4.00 -5.41 18.29
C LEU A 123 -5.02 -4.83 19.29
N GLY A 124 -6.09 -5.57 19.56
CA GLY A 124 -7.07 -5.17 20.57
C GLY A 124 -8.09 -4.14 20.09
N THR A 125 -8.30 -3.98 18.78
CA THR A 125 -9.32 -3.05 18.23
C THR A 125 -10.76 -3.60 18.24
N GLY A 126 -10.96 -4.87 18.62
CA GLY A 126 -12.29 -5.52 18.73
C GLY A 126 -13.10 -5.15 19.99
N TRP A 127 -12.65 -4.18 20.78
CA TRP A 127 -13.36 -3.74 21.98
C TRP A 127 -14.55 -2.84 21.60
N GLY A 128 -15.73 -3.44 21.46
CA GLY A 128 -17.02 -2.73 21.35
C GLY A 128 -17.45 -2.00 22.63
N GLY A 129 -16.54 -1.29 23.31
CA GLY A 129 -16.85 -0.60 24.57
C GLY A 129 -15.80 0.39 25.11
N ALA A 130 -14.55 0.37 24.65
CA ALA A 130 -13.50 1.29 25.13
C ALA A 130 -13.45 2.58 24.29
N ALA A 131 -14.55 3.32 24.24
CA ALA A 131 -14.62 4.61 23.55
C ALA A 131 -13.59 5.59 24.16
N GLY A 132 -12.54 5.94 23.41
CA GLY A 132 -11.51 6.90 23.80
C GLY A 132 -10.12 6.32 24.04
N GLU A 133 -9.94 4.99 24.07
CA GLU A 133 -8.65 4.36 24.39
C GLU A 133 -7.82 3.94 23.15
N ARG A 134 -8.41 3.89 21.94
CA ARG A 134 -7.67 3.52 20.72
C ARG A 134 -6.52 4.47 20.42
N GLY A 135 -6.71 5.76 20.67
CA GLY A 135 -5.64 6.76 20.55
C GLY A 135 -4.49 6.52 21.52
N ALA A 136 -4.80 6.20 22.78
CA ALA A 136 -3.80 5.89 23.80
C ALA A 136 -3.05 4.59 23.48
N LEU A 137 -3.75 3.59 22.95
CA LEU A 137 -3.14 2.35 22.45
C LEU A 137 -2.11 2.64 21.36
N LEU A 138 -2.46 3.39 20.30
CA LEU A 138 -1.52 3.72 19.22
C LEU A 138 -0.31 4.51 19.72
N GLN A 139 -0.52 5.46 20.66
CA GLN A 139 0.56 6.24 21.26
C GLN A 139 1.58 5.39 22.01
N GLN A 140 1.15 4.29 22.65
CA GLN A 140 2.04 3.40 23.39
C GLN A 140 2.57 2.24 22.54
N LEU A 141 1.79 1.77 21.56
CA LEU A 141 2.18 0.69 20.67
C LEU A 141 3.30 1.12 19.72
N LEU A 142 3.21 2.30 19.10
CA LEU A 142 4.21 2.76 18.13
C LEU A 142 5.66 2.78 18.69
N PRO A 143 5.92 3.32 19.90
CA PRO A 143 7.23 3.19 20.54
C PRO A 143 7.70 1.75 20.72
N VAL A 144 6.81 0.84 21.14
CA VAL A 144 7.12 -0.60 21.31
C VAL A 144 7.54 -1.23 19.98
N LEU A 145 6.80 -0.95 18.90
CA LEU A 145 7.14 -1.45 17.57
C LEU A 145 8.50 -0.93 17.09
N ARG A 146 8.82 0.33 17.38
CA ARG A 146 10.11 0.93 16.99
C ARG A 146 11.28 0.37 17.78
N GLU A 147 11.10 0.18 19.08
CA GLU A 147 12.09 -0.46 19.95
C GLU A 147 12.40 -1.86 19.43
N ALA A 148 11.37 -2.67 19.16
CA ALA A 148 11.53 -4.02 18.62
C ALA A 148 12.17 -4.04 17.22
N ALA A 149 11.74 -3.15 16.31
CA ALA A 149 12.35 -3.01 14.98
C ALA A 149 13.83 -2.59 15.08
N GLY A 150 14.17 -1.72 16.03
CA GLY A 150 15.53 -1.29 16.32
C GLY A 150 16.39 -2.41 16.89
N GLU A 151 15.88 -3.13 17.88
CA GLU A 151 16.56 -4.22 18.59
C GLU A 151 16.81 -5.42 17.69
N HIS A 152 15.79 -5.88 16.96
CA HIS A 152 15.83 -7.11 16.18
C HIS A 152 16.22 -6.90 14.72
N GLY A 153 16.20 -5.66 14.23
CA GLY A 153 16.72 -5.29 12.91
C GLY A 153 15.83 -5.62 11.72
N PHE A 154 14.59 -6.07 11.93
CA PHE A 154 13.57 -6.22 10.88
C PHE A 154 12.69 -4.96 10.74
N ASP A 155 11.98 -4.84 9.62
CA ASP A 155 10.96 -3.80 9.45
C ASP A 155 9.60 -4.30 9.93
N VAL A 156 8.77 -3.37 10.39
CA VAL A 156 7.41 -3.64 10.89
C VAL A 156 6.40 -2.85 10.06
N ALA A 157 5.33 -3.49 9.61
CA ALA A 157 4.18 -2.82 8.99
C ALA A 157 2.97 -2.91 9.92
N LEU A 158 2.64 -1.79 10.57
CA LEU A 158 1.37 -1.62 11.27
C LEU A 158 0.29 -1.32 10.23
N VAL A 159 -0.60 -2.29 10.01
CA VAL A 159 -1.64 -2.23 9.00
C VAL A 159 -2.97 -1.76 9.61
N LEU A 160 -3.55 -0.71 9.02
CA LEU A 160 -4.76 -0.03 9.50
C LEU A 160 -5.73 0.24 8.34
N ARG A 161 -6.94 -0.32 8.31
CA ARG A 161 -7.91 -0.02 7.23
C ARG A 161 -8.76 1.23 7.45
N GLY A 162 -8.93 1.64 8.71
CA GLY A 162 -9.77 2.78 9.05
C GLY A 162 -9.10 4.12 8.71
N PRO A 163 -9.78 5.05 7.99
CA PRO A 163 -9.21 6.38 7.72
C PRO A 163 -8.94 7.16 9.02
N SER A 164 -9.75 6.94 10.06
CA SER A 164 -9.56 7.52 11.39
C SER A 164 -8.34 6.92 12.11
N ASP A 165 -8.18 5.58 12.07
CA ASP A 165 -7.03 4.90 12.66
C ASP A 165 -5.71 5.37 12.03
N LEU A 166 -5.67 5.43 10.69
CA LEU A 166 -4.52 5.91 9.93
C LEU A 166 -4.21 7.38 10.24
N ALA A 167 -5.20 8.26 10.20
CA ALA A 167 -5.00 9.69 10.50
C ALA A 167 -4.47 9.91 11.93
N ALA A 168 -4.97 9.14 12.90
CA ALA A 168 -4.50 9.18 14.29
C ALA A 168 -3.05 8.71 14.40
N ALA A 169 -2.72 7.57 13.79
CA ALA A 169 -1.36 7.03 13.78
C ALA A 169 -0.36 8.00 13.12
N GLN A 170 -0.71 8.59 11.97
CA GLN A 170 0.17 9.55 11.30
C GLN A 170 0.34 10.86 12.11
N ARG A 171 -0.70 11.33 12.82
CA ARG A 171 -0.54 12.49 13.73
C ARG A 171 0.47 12.21 14.83
N ILE A 172 0.41 11.04 15.45
CA ILE A 172 1.36 10.65 16.50
C ILE A 172 2.79 10.68 15.94
N ARG A 173 2.98 10.09 14.75
CA ARG A 173 4.30 10.02 14.08
C ARG A 173 4.86 11.38 13.64
N ARG A 174 4.01 12.37 13.34
CA ARG A 174 4.44 13.73 13.01
C ARG A 174 5.01 14.49 14.19
N GLY A 175 4.50 14.23 15.39
CA GLY A 175 4.91 14.93 16.62
C GLY A 175 6.24 14.44 17.19
N GLU A 176 6.83 13.39 16.62
CA GLU A 176 8.03 12.74 17.15
C GLU A 176 9.26 13.05 16.28
N ASP A 177 10.26 13.69 16.89
CA ASP A 177 11.57 13.88 16.27
C ASP A 177 12.40 12.58 16.41
N GLY A 178 12.82 11.98 15.28
CA GLY A 178 13.91 10.99 15.29
C GLY A 178 13.63 9.59 14.72
N GLY A 179 12.43 9.31 14.18
CA GLY A 179 12.07 7.98 13.66
C GLY A 179 12.46 7.68 12.20
N TRP A 180 12.97 8.67 11.45
CA TRP A 180 13.14 8.57 9.99
C TRP A 180 14.62 8.46 9.59
N ASP A 181 15.08 7.26 9.23
CA ASP A 181 16.45 7.02 8.74
C ASP A 181 16.62 7.45 7.26
N LEU A 182 16.43 8.75 7.02
CA LEU A 182 16.55 9.39 5.71
C LEU A 182 17.55 10.55 5.75
N PRO A 183 18.44 10.68 4.74
CA PRO A 183 19.26 11.86 4.52
C PRO A 183 18.42 13.15 4.43
N GLY A 184 19.02 14.28 4.82
CA GLY A 184 18.33 15.59 4.85
C GLY A 184 17.62 15.96 3.54
N HIS A 185 18.27 15.77 2.39
CA HIS A 185 17.68 16.05 1.09
C HIS A 185 16.43 15.21 0.78
N LEU A 186 16.35 13.96 1.26
CA LEU A 186 15.16 13.12 1.09
C LEU A 186 14.03 13.58 2.03
N ARG A 187 14.36 14.09 3.22
CA ARG A 187 13.36 14.68 4.13
C ARG A 187 12.77 15.97 3.55
N GLU A 188 13.61 16.83 2.96
CA GLU A 188 13.17 18.04 2.25
C GLU A 188 12.27 17.70 1.06
N LEU A 189 12.66 16.69 0.28
CA LEU A 189 11.81 16.18 -0.80
C LEU A 189 10.46 15.68 -0.27
N ALA A 190 10.46 14.91 0.82
CA ALA A 190 9.23 14.39 1.41
C ALA A 190 8.29 15.51 1.88
N GLN A 191 8.84 16.60 2.43
CA GLN A 191 8.08 17.80 2.80
C GLN A 191 7.45 18.48 1.59
N ASP A 192 8.22 18.67 0.50
CA ASP A 192 7.70 19.26 -0.74
C ASP A 192 6.61 18.39 -1.38
N MET A 193 6.85 17.08 -1.52
CA MET A 193 5.88 16.15 -2.08
C MET A 193 4.63 16.03 -1.19
N GLY A 194 4.80 16.01 0.13
CA GLY A 194 3.69 15.97 1.09
C GLY A 194 2.79 17.22 1.00
N GLU A 195 3.38 18.41 0.88
CA GLU A 195 2.62 19.65 0.67
C GLU A 195 1.88 19.64 -0.67
N ARG A 196 2.54 19.19 -1.75
CA ARG A 196 1.89 19.08 -3.08
C ARG A 196 0.73 18.11 -3.05
N ALA A 197 0.88 16.96 -2.39
CA ALA A 197 -0.20 15.99 -2.21
C ALA A 197 -1.40 16.62 -1.48
N ARG A 198 -1.17 17.32 -0.34
CA ARG A 198 -2.24 18.03 0.39
C ARG A 198 -2.97 19.08 -0.45
N ARG A 199 -2.27 19.74 -1.36
CA ARG A 199 -2.85 20.75 -2.26
C ARG A 199 -3.51 20.15 -3.51
N GLY A 200 -3.52 18.83 -3.66
CA GLY A 200 -3.99 18.16 -4.89
C GLY A 200 -3.14 18.53 -6.10
N GLN A 201 -1.85 18.82 -5.93
CA GLN A 201 -0.94 19.23 -7.00
C GLN A 201 0.01 18.10 -7.43
N LEU A 202 -0.06 16.95 -6.77
CA LEU A 202 0.79 15.79 -7.03
C LEU A 202 -0.01 14.74 -7.81
N ALA A 203 0.64 14.12 -8.79
CA ALA A 203 0.18 12.91 -9.47
C ALA A 203 1.27 11.84 -9.42
N LEU A 204 0.92 10.57 -9.53
CA LEU A 204 1.89 9.47 -9.46
C LEU A 204 2.02 8.77 -10.81
N PHE A 205 3.27 8.46 -11.18
CA PHE A 205 3.58 7.55 -12.27
C PHE A 205 4.32 6.33 -11.70
N ILE A 206 3.77 5.15 -11.91
CA ILE A 206 4.24 3.89 -11.34
C ILE A 206 4.84 3.04 -12.46
N GLY A 207 6.08 2.61 -12.29
CA GLY A 207 6.76 1.71 -13.21
C GLY A 207 6.91 0.29 -12.66
N ALA A 208 7.44 -0.60 -13.51
CA ALA A 208 7.58 -2.03 -13.21
C ALA A 208 8.46 -2.33 -11.97
N GLY A 209 9.31 -1.40 -11.56
CA GLY A 209 10.13 -1.56 -10.35
C GLY A 209 9.31 -1.63 -9.06
N VAL A 210 8.08 -1.12 -9.03
CA VAL A 210 7.16 -1.29 -7.89
C VAL A 210 6.60 -2.71 -7.88
N SER A 211 6.14 -3.20 -9.04
CA SER A 211 5.63 -4.57 -9.24
C SER A 211 6.68 -5.65 -8.99
N ALA A 212 7.96 -5.38 -9.31
CA ALA A 212 9.07 -6.31 -9.02
C ALA A 212 9.19 -6.63 -7.52
N ALA A 213 8.87 -5.68 -6.64
CA ALA A 213 8.87 -5.90 -5.18
C ALA A 213 7.73 -6.83 -4.72
N ALA A 214 6.75 -7.13 -5.57
CA ALA A 214 5.70 -8.11 -5.34
C ALA A 214 6.02 -9.47 -5.97
N GLY A 215 7.23 -9.65 -6.52
CA GLY A 215 7.63 -10.89 -7.20
C GLY A 215 7.16 -11.00 -8.65
N LEU A 216 6.68 -9.91 -9.26
CA LEU A 216 6.42 -9.84 -10.70
C LEU A 216 7.75 -9.72 -11.48
N PRO A 217 7.82 -10.25 -12.71
CA PRO A 217 9.09 -10.40 -13.41
C PRO A 217 9.59 -9.05 -13.94
N THR A 218 10.91 -8.88 -13.97
CA THR A 218 11.55 -7.84 -14.80
C THR A 218 11.39 -8.16 -16.28
N TRP A 219 11.70 -7.21 -17.18
CA TRP A 219 11.67 -7.45 -18.62
C TRP A 219 12.56 -8.63 -19.06
N GLU A 220 13.74 -8.78 -18.47
CA GLU A 220 14.65 -9.90 -18.75
C GLU A 220 14.02 -11.23 -18.31
N GLN A 221 13.48 -11.27 -17.08
CA GLN A 221 12.81 -12.44 -16.54
C GLN A 221 11.54 -12.81 -17.34
N LEU A 222 10.79 -11.80 -17.80
CA LEU A 222 9.59 -12.00 -18.61
C LEU A 222 9.93 -12.68 -19.94
N VAL A 223 10.99 -12.23 -20.61
CA VAL A 223 11.48 -12.84 -21.85
C VAL A 223 11.92 -14.29 -21.60
N ASP A 224 12.61 -14.55 -20.49
CA ASP A 224 13.03 -15.90 -20.12
C ASP A 224 11.85 -16.82 -19.79
N GLU A 225 10.86 -16.34 -19.04
CA GLU A 225 9.62 -17.06 -18.68
C GLU A 225 8.81 -17.41 -19.94
N LEU A 226 8.65 -16.45 -20.87
CA LEU A 226 8.00 -16.68 -22.16
C LEU A 226 8.80 -17.65 -23.05
N ALA A 227 10.13 -17.52 -23.08
CA ALA A 227 11.00 -18.42 -23.84
C ALA A 227 10.91 -19.87 -23.35
N ALA A 228 10.78 -20.08 -22.04
CA ALA A 228 10.58 -21.40 -21.46
C ALA A 228 9.25 -22.06 -21.89
N ARG A 229 8.20 -21.27 -22.15
CA ARG A 229 6.90 -21.76 -22.64
C ARG A 229 6.86 -21.96 -24.16
N SER A 230 7.54 -21.11 -24.92
CA SER A 230 7.50 -21.08 -26.39
C SER A 230 8.05 -22.32 -27.12
N GLY A 231 8.72 -23.25 -26.42
CA GLY A 231 9.32 -24.43 -27.03
C GLY A 231 10.48 -24.13 -28.00
N LEU A 232 11.02 -22.90 -28.01
CA LEU A 232 12.15 -22.49 -28.83
C LEU A 232 13.36 -23.41 -28.64
N ASP A 233 14.11 -23.65 -29.72
CA ASP A 233 15.38 -24.37 -29.65
C ASP A 233 16.47 -23.54 -28.92
N ASP A 234 17.54 -24.21 -28.48
CA ASP A 234 18.59 -23.58 -27.70
C ASP A 234 19.33 -22.46 -28.46
N ALA A 235 19.45 -22.59 -29.79
CA ALA A 235 20.13 -21.61 -30.63
C ALA A 235 19.34 -20.30 -30.74
N LEU A 236 18.02 -20.39 -30.91
CA LEU A 236 17.11 -19.24 -30.92
C LEU A 236 17.02 -18.61 -29.54
N ARG A 237 16.96 -19.41 -28.47
CA ARG A 237 16.94 -18.91 -27.09
C ARG A 237 18.19 -18.10 -26.76
N GLU A 238 19.37 -18.57 -27.18
CA GLU A 238 20.62 -17.82 -27.00
C GLU A 238 20.60 -16.49 -27.78
N GLY A 239 19.95 -16.47 -28.96
CA GLY A 239 19.79 -15.29 -29.79
C GLY A 239 18.94 -14.19 -29.17
N LEU A 240 17.93 -14.51 -28.35
CA LEU A 240 17.01 -13.54 -27.73
C LEU A 240 17.75 -12.49 -26.89
N SER A 241 18.77 -12.91 -26.14
CA SER A 241 19.59 -12.01 -25.31
C SER A 241 20.34 -10.93 -26.10
N ARG A 242 20.47 -11.10 -27.43
CA ARG A 242 21.19 -10.20 -28.34
C ARG A 242 20.25 -9.23 -29.05
N LEU A 243 18.95 -9.40 -28.89
CA LEU A 243 17.92 -8.55 -29.48
C LEU A 243 17.41 -7.55 -28.44
N PRO A 244 16.88 -6.38 -28.87
CA PRO A 244 16.08 -5.53 -28.01
C PRO A 244 14.90 -6.32 -27.42
N ALA A 245 14.55 -6.05 -26.16
CA ALA A 245 13.51 -6.79 -25.44
C ALA A 245 12.17 -6.87 -26.21
N GLN A 246 11.76 -5.78 -26.86
CA GLN A 246 10.50 -5.76 -27.64
C GLN A 246 10.54 -6.62 -28.91
N ASP A 247 11.73 -6.86 -29.49
CA ASP A 247 11.89 -7.75 -30.63
C ASP A 247 11.92 -9.22 -30.18
N SER A 248 12.55 -9.50 -29.04
CA SER A 248 12.49 -10.81 -28.38
C SER A 248 11.05 -11.18 -28.05
N ALA A 249 10.28 -10.25 -27.47
CA ALA A 249 8.87 -10.43 -27.21
C ALA A 249 8.05 -10.67 -28.49
N ALA A 250 8.33 -9.94 -29.58
CA ALA A 250 7.65 -10.14 -30.85
C ALA A 250 7.87 -11.55 -31.43
N LEU A 251 9.10 -12.07 -31.34
CA LEU A 251 9.39 -13.44 -31.75
C LEU A 251 8.63 -14.44 -30.86
N LEU A 252 8.71 -14.28 -29.54
CA LEU A 252 8.06 -15.16 -28.58
C LEU A 252 6.53 -15.20 -28.72
N ALA A 253 5.91 -14.04 -28.88
CA ALA A 253 4.48 -13.90 -29.12
C ALA A 253 4.04 -14.66 -30.39
N ARG A 254 4.86 -14.64 -31.45
CA ARG A 254 4.58 -15.36 -32.68
C ARG A 254 4.68 -16.88 -32.52
N GLU A 255 5.64 -17.36 -31.75
CA GLU A 255 5.84 -18.80 -31.53
C GLU A 255 4.80 -19.39 -30.57
N LEU A 256 4.43 -18.66 -29.50
CA LEU A 256 3.37 -19.06 -28.56
C LEU A 256 1.96 -18.96 -29.20
N GLY A 257 1.75 -17.94 -30.01
CA GLY A 257 0.41 -17.55 -30.47
C GLY A 257 -0.33 -16.70 -29.43
N ALA A 258 -1.41 -16.06 -29.89
CA ALA A 258 -2.17 -15.09 -29.08
C ALA A 258 -2.79 -15.73 -27.83
N ASP A 259 -3.52 -16.83 -27.97
CA ASP A 259 -4.25 -17.48 -26.86
C ASP A 259 -3.31 -17.87 -25.69
N GLU A 260 -2.13 -18.39 -25.99
CA GLU A 260 -1.17 -18.81 -24.95
C GLU A 260 -0.47 -17.61 -24.30
N LEU A 261 -0.20 -16.55 -25.06
CA LEU A 261 0.33 -15.30 -24.53
C LEU A 261 -0.70 -14.60 -23.63
N GLU A 262 -1.96 -14.55 -24.05
CA GLU A 262 -3.05 -13.96 -23.25
C GLU A 262 -3.22 -14.72 -21.93
N ALA A 263 -3.28 -16.06 -21.99
CA ALA A 263 -3.33 -16.91 -20.80
C ALA A 263 -2.11 -16.72 -19.88
N PHE A 264 -0.91 -16.56 -20.46
CA PHE A 264 0.30 -16.25 -19.69
C PHE A 264 0.17 -14.92 -18.95
N VAL A 265 -0.33 -13.87 -19.61
CA VAL A 265 -0.48 -12.55 -18.98
C VAL A 265 -1.51 -12.62 -17.84
N GLU A 266 -2.67 -13.24 -18.06
CA GLU A 266 -3.69 -13.41 -17.01
C GLU A 266 -3.14 -14.17 -15.80
N GLU A 267 -2.43 -15.28 -16.05
CA GLU A 267 -1.86 -16.11 -14.99
C GLU A 267 -0.77 -15.36 -14.22
N ARG A 268 0.13 -14.66 -14.93
CA ARG A 268 1.35 -14.10 -14.33
C ARG A 268 1.15 -12.74 -13.69
N PHE A 269 0.30 -11.90 -14.30
CA PHE A 269 0.03 -10.52 -13.88
C PHE A 269 -1.38 -10.34 -13.34
N GLY A 270 -2.15 -11.40 -13.18
CA GLY A 270 -3.47 -11.35 -12.55
C GLY A 270 -3.46 -10.92 -11.08
N PRO A 271 -4.64 -10.89 -10.43
CA PRO A 271 -4.78 -10.53 -9.03
C PRO A 271 -3.92 -11.39 -8.10
N GLY A 272 -3.23 -10.75 -7.15
CA GLY A 272 -2.35 -11.45 -6.21
C GLY A 272 -1.96 -10.59 -5.01
N SER A 273 -0.91 -11.02 -4.31
CA SER A 273 -0.33 -10.26 -3.21
C SER A 273 0.42 -9.03 -3.74
N TYR A 274 0.33 -7.91 -3.02
CA TYR A 274 1.05 -6.69 -3.35
C TYR A 274 2.17 -6.38 -2.36
N ALA A 275 3.21 -5.73 -2.87
CA ALA A 275 4.31 -5.24 -2.04
C ALA A 275 3.91 -4.02 -1.21
N LEU A 276 4.67 -3.75 -0.13
CA LEU A 276 4.52 -2.57 0.72
C LEU A 276 4.49 -1.25 -0.07
N ALA A 277 5.29 -1.15 -1.14
CA ALA A 277 5.31 0.04 -2.00
C ALA A 277 3.95 0.32 -2.66
N HIS A 278 3.18 -0.71 -3.07
CA HIS A 278 1.84 -0.52 -3.64
C HIS A 278 0.89 0.06 -2.58
N ALA A 279 0.92 -0.50 -1.36
CA ALA A 279 0.10 -0.05 -0.25
C ALA A 279 0.43 1.41 0.12
N LEU A 280 1.71 1.76 0.23
CA LEU A 280 2.15 3.13 0.50
C LEU A 280 1.72 4.11 -0.59
N ILE A 281 1.76 3.69 -1.87
CA ILE A 281 1.32 4.50 -3.02
C ILE A 281 -0.19 4.71 -3.01
N ALA A 282 -0.96 3.63 -2.78
CA ALA A 282 -2.42 3.67 -2.75
C ALA A 282 -2.96 4.54 -1.60
N ASP A 283 -2.22 4.59 -0.49
CA ASP A 283 -2.54 5.39 0.70
C ASP A 283 -2.29 6.90 0.53
N LEU A 284 -1.51 7.31 -0.48
CA LEU A 284 -1.26 8.73 -0.74
C LEU A 284 -2.55 9.46 -1.17
N PRO A 285 -2.82 10.68 -0.67
CA PRO A 285 -4.02 11.46 -1.01
C PRO A 285 -3.91 12.14 -2.38
N VAL A 286 -3.63 11.37 -3.44
CA VAL A 286 -3.45 11.80 -4.84
C VAL A 286 -4.58 11.25 -5.71
N GLN A 287 -5.24 12.05 -6.55
CA GLN A 287 -6.37 11.55 -7.35
C GLN A 287 -5.94 10.83 -8.64
N GLU A 288 -4.80 11.21 -9.19
CA GLU A 288 -4.36 10.78 -10.51
C GLU A 288 -3.16 9.83 -10.43
N PHE A 289 -3.36 8.60 -10.87
CA PHE A 289 -2.32 7.58 -11.00
C PHE A 289 -2.14 7.20 -12.47
N VAL A 290 -0.90 6.95 -12.87
CA VAL A 290 -0.54 6.46 -14.20
C VAL A 290 0.42 5.29 -14.04
N THR A 291 0.25 4.24 -14.84
CA THR A 291 1.16 3.09 -14.83
C THR A 291 1.37 2.53 -16.24
N THR A 292 2.53 1.90 -16.43
CA THR A 292 2.84 1.06 -17.59
C THR A 292 2.70 -0.43 -17.26
N ASN A 293 2.32 -0.77 -16.03
CA ASN A 293 2.22 -2.15 -15.58
C ASN A 293 0.83 -2.71 -15.88
N TYR A 294 0.77 -4.00 -16.18
CA TYR A 294 -0.47 -4.71 -16.51
C TYR A 294 -1.22 -5.16 -15.25
N ASP A 295 -0.48 -5.42 -14.17
CA ASP A 295 -1.00 -6.02 -12.94
C ASP A 295 -2.01 -5.12 -12.21
N PRO A 296 -2.93 -5.71 -11.42
CA PRO A 296 -3.94 -4.95 -10.70
C PRO A 296 -3.53 -4.54 -9.27
N LEU A 297 -2.24 -4.55 -8.94
CA LEU A 297 -1.81 -4.50 -7.54
C LEU A 297 -2.08 -3.15 -6.87
N VAL A 298 -2.06 -2.05 -7.62
CA VAL A 298 -2.30 -0.69 -7.08
C VAL A 298 -3.77 -0.48 -6.76
N GLU A 299 -4.66 -0.86 -7.68
CA GLU A 299 -6.11 -0.77 -7.48
C GLU A 299 -6.62 -1.77 -6.43
N LEU A 300 -6.00 -2.95 -6.31
CA LEU A 300 -6.28 -3.88 -5.21
C LEU A 300 -5.91 -3.28 -3.86
N ALA A 301 -4.70 -2.70 -3.74
CA ALA A 301 -4.27 -2.04 -2.52
C ALA A 301 -5.18 -0.84 -2.16
N ALA A 302 -5.63 -0.07 -3.16
CA ALA A 302 -6.59 1.00 -2.94
C ALA A 302 -7.97 0.49 -2.50
N ALA A 303 -8.49 -0.55 -3.15
CA ALA A 303 -9.78 -1.16 -2.79
C ALA A 303 -9.77 -1.70 -1.35
N ASP A 304 -8.65 -2.27 -0.90
CA ASP A 304 -8.51 -2.81 0.45
C ASP A 304 -8.69 -1.76 1.55
N ILE A 305 -8.40 -0.49 1.27
CA ILE A 305 -8.59 0.65 2.18
C ILE A 305 -9.90 1.43 1.91
N GLY A 306 -10.83 0.84 1.15
CA GLY A 306 -12.13 1.44 0.83
C GLY A 306 -12.04 2.56 -0.21
N ARG A 307 -10.97 2.59 -1.01
CA ARG A 307 -10.76 3.59 -2.05
C ARG A 307 -10.99 3.00 -3.43
N GLU A 308 -12.11 3.37 -4.03
CA GLU A 308 -12.45 2.96 -5.40
C GLU A 308 -11.69 3.81 -6.42
N VAL A 309 -10.79 3.18 -7.17
CA VAL A 309 -10.02 3.81 -8.24
C VAL A 309 -10.54 3.31 -9.58
N ARG A 310 -10.95 4.23 -10.46
CA ARG A 310 -11.42 3.88 -11.82
C ARG A 310 -10.25 3.59 -12.75
N VAL A 311 -10.23 2.44 -13.41
CA VAL A 311 -9.11 1.98 -14.24
C VAL A 311 -9.32 2.37 -15.71
N LEU A 312 -8.64 3.42 -16.17
CA LEU A 312 -8.72 3.91 -17.55
C LEU A 312 -7.76 3.14 -18.48
N PRO A 313 -8.15 2.86 -19.73
CA PRO A 313 -9.39 3.29 -20.41
C PRO A 313 -10.60 2.33 -20.27
N PHE A 314 -10.53 1.33 -19.41
CA PHE A 314 -11.55 0.28 -19.30
C PHE A 314 -12.80 0.74 -18.54
N ASP A 315 -12.63 1.69 -17.63
CA ASP A 315 -13.67 2.33 -16.83
C ASP A 315 -14.06 3.72 -17.34
N VAL A 316 -15.23 4.18 -16.88
CA VAL A 316 -15.68 5.56 -17.05
C VAL A 316 -15.10 6.43 -15.93
N ALA A 317 -14.36 7.47 -16.28
CA ALA A 317 -13.86 8.45 -15.31
C ALA A 317 -15.01 9.26 -14.70
N GLU A 318 -14.96 9.44 -13.37
CA GLU A 318 -15.91 10.27 -12.64
C GLU A 318 -15.22 11.55 -12.13
N PRO A 319 -15.81 12.75 -12.35
CA PRO A 319 -15.22 13.99 -11.86
C PRO A 319 -15.01 13.99 -10.35
N GLY A 320 -13.77 14.21 -9.92
CA GLY A 320 -13.40 14.27 -8.51
C GLY A 320 -13.17 12.90 -7.84
N ALA A 321 -13.41 11.79 -8.55
CA ALA A 321 -13.02 10.46 -8.12
C ALA A 321 -11.58 10.15 -8.54
N PRO A 322 -10.83 9.34 -7.77
CA PRO A 322 -9.50 8.93 -8.16
C PRO A 322 -9.54 7.93 -9.34
N TRP A 323 -8.51 7.97 -10.18
CA TRP A 323 -8.40 7.12 -11.36
C TRP A 323 -6.96 6.65 -11.59
N LEU A 324 -6.83 5.48 -12.21
CA LEU A 324 -5.57 4.87 -12.63
C LEU A 324 -5.58 4.71 -14.14
N LEU A 325 -4.66 5.40 -14.83
CA LEU A 325 -4.47 5.25 -16.27
C LEU A 325 -3.41 4.18 -16.54
N LYS A 326 -3.80 3.06 -17.15
CA LYS A 326 -2.88 2.03 -17.64
C LYS A 326 -2.54 2.28 -19.10
N LEU A 327 -1.28 2.65 -19.36
CA LEU A 327 -0.84 3.01 -20.70
C LEU A 327 -0.63 1.80 -21.60
N HIS A 328 -0.15 0.69 -21.04
CA HIS A 328 0.25 -0.49 -21.82
C HIS A 328 -0.74 -1.65 -21.71
N GLY A 329 -1.99 -1.37 -21.35
CA GLY A 329 -3.04 -2.38 -21.20
C GLY A 329 -3.17 -2.90 -19.77
N ASP A 330 -3.98 -3.94 -19.62
CA ASP A 330 -4.38 -4.51 -18.33
C ASP A 330 -4.42 -6.04 -18.41
N ALA A 331 -4.00 -6.72 -17.34
CA ALA A 331 -3.98 -8.18 -17.29
C ALA A 331 -5.39 -8.81 -17.35
N ALA A 332 -6.45 -8.09 -16.93
CA ALA A 332 -7.84 -8.51 -17.11
C ALA A 332 -8.38 -8.27 -18.54
N HIS A 333 -7.61 -7.59 -19.38
CA HIS A 333 -7.89 -7.38 -20.81
C HIS A 333 -6.64 -7.71 -21.63
N PRO A 334 -6.19 -8.99 -21.69
CA PRO A 334 -4.90 -9.36 -22.26
C PRO A 334 -4.67 -8.87 -23.69
N GLN A 335 -5.71 -8.81 -24.51
CA GLN A 335 -5.67 -8.28 -25.88
C GLN A 335 -5.28 -6.79 -25.97
N SER A 336 -5.30 -6.06 -24.86
CA SER A 336 -4.91 -4.64 -24.78
C SER A 336 -3.43 -4.44 -24.43
N VAL A 337 -2.73 -5.51 -24.08
CA VAL A 337 -1.35 -5.48 -23.59
C VAL A 337 -0.40 -5.05 -24.70
N VAL A 338 0.48 -4.10 -24.36
CA VAL A 338 1.56 -3.64 -25.24
C VAL A 338 2.87 -4.25 -24.79
N LEU A 339 3.38 -5.21 -25.57
CA LEU A 339 4.58 -6.00 -25.29
C LEU A 339 5.55 -6.03 -26.48
N THR A 340 5.05 -6.16 -27.70
CA THR A 340 5.86 -6.31 -28.91
C THR A 340 6.22 -4.96 -29.53
N ARG A 341 7.32 -4.90 -30.30
CA ARG A 341 7.71 -3.65 -31.00
C ARG A 341 6.59 -3.13 -31.91
N GLU A 342 5.83 -4.02 -32.54
CA GLU A 342 4.70 -3.62 -33.37
C GLU A 342 3.59 -2.95 -32.54
N GLU A 343 3.23 -3.51 -31.39
CA GLU A 343 2.22 -2.92 -30.49
C GLU A 343 2.65 -1.54 -29.96
N TYR A 344 3.93 -1.36 -29.59
CA TYR A 344 4.45 -0.04 -29.20
C TYR A 344 4.31 1.01 -30.32
N LEU A 345 4.59 0.61 -31.57
CA LEU A 345 4.43 1.49 -32.73
C LEU A 345 2.96 1.80 -33.00
N GLN A 346 2.07 0.80 -32.89
CA GLN A 346 0.64 0.99 -33.04
C GLN A 346 0.08 1.90 -31.95
N PHE A 347 0.47 1.71 -30.68
CA PHE A 347 0.10 2.55 -29.55
C PHE A 347 0.44 4.02 -29.78
N GLY A 348 1.59 4.32 -30.38
CA GLY A 348 1.96 5.69 -30.77
C GLY A 348 0.94 6.37 -31.70
N SER A 349 0.13 5.60 -32.44
CA SER A 349 -0.90 6.10 -33.37
C SER A 349 -2.33 6.00 -32.80
N THR A 350 -2.68 4.93 -32.08
CA THR A 350 -4.03 4.68 -31.54
C THR A 350 -4.21 5.18 -30.11
N GLY A 351 -3.14 5.24 -29.32
CA GLY A 351 -3.11 5.70 -27.93
C GLY A 351 -3.14 7.23 -27.76
N ALA A 352 -3.46 8.00 -28.81
CA ALA A 352 -3.42 9.46 -28.80
C ALA A 352 -4.29 10.09 -27.70
N ALA A 353 -5.43 9.46 -27.36
CA ALA A 353 -6.28 9.91 -26.27
C ALA A 353 -5.59 9.74 -24.90
N LEU A 354 -4.95 8.59 -24.65
CA LEU A 354 -4.24 8.29 -23.40
C LEU A 354 -3.01 9.18 -23.25
N ALA A 355 -2.26 9.38 -24.35
CA ALA A 355 -1.18 10.36 -24.41
C ALA A 355 -1.67 11.78 -24.12
N GLY A 356 -2.86 12.16 -24.61
CA GLY A 356 -3.51 13.44 -24.30
C GLY A 356 -3.80 13.63 -22.81
N VAL A 357 -4.27 12.58 -22.12
CA VAL A 357 -4.46 12.61 -20.66
C VAL A 357 -3.13 12.81 -19.95
N LEU A 358 -2.08 12.07 -20.34
CA LEU A 358 -0.75 12.22 -19.74
C LEU A 358 -0.13 13.60 -20.01
N HIS A 359 -0.34 14.17 -21.21
CA HIS A 359 0.05 15.54 -21.52
C HIS A 359 -0.62 16.54 -20.58
N SER A 360 -1.93 16.42 -20.40
CA SER A 360 -2.68 17.27 -19.47
C SER A 360 -2.13 17.14 -18.06
N LEU A 361 -1.83 15.92 -17.61
CA LEU A 361 -1.28 15.67 -16.28
C LEU A 361 0.08 16.34 -16.08
N LEU A 362 1.02 16.16 -17.02
CA LEU A 362 2.34 16.79 -16.99
C LEU A 362 2.29 18.33 -17.07
N LEU A 363 1.23 18.89 -17.65
CA LEU A 363 1.02 20.35 -17.72
C LEU A 363 0.36 20.93 -16.47
N THR A 364 -0.43 20.15 -15.73
CA THR A 364 -1.31 20.65 -14.66
C THR A 364 -0.89 20.19 -13.27
N ARG A 365 -0.18 19.08 -13.16
CA ARG A 365 0.29 18.48 -11.89
C ARG A 365 1.81 18.35 -11.89
N HIS A 366 2.36 18.13 -10.69
CA HIS A 366 3.73 17.66 -10.52
C HIS A 366 3.69 16.13 -10.49
N VAL A 367 4.36 15.46 -11.42
CA VAL A 367 4.35 14.00 -11.50
C VAL A 367 5.52 13.41 -10.72
N LEU A 368 5.24 12.56 -9.74
CA LEU A 368 6.24 11.78 -9.02
C LEU A 368 6.34 10.39 -9.65
N PHE A 369 7.50 10.11 -10.22
CA PHE A 369 7.83 8.89 -10.91
C PHE A 369 8.48 7.90 -9.94
N VAL A 370 7.83 6.74 -9.72
CA VAL A 370 8.22 5.72 -8.75
C VAL A 370 8.44 4.39 -9.46
N GLY A 371 9.59 3.75 -9.25
CA GLY A 371 9.90 2.45 -9.84
C GLY A 371 10.02 2.44 -11.37
N THR A 372 10.23 3.60 -12.00
CA THR A 372 10.48 3.71 -13.44
C THR A 372 11.95 4.00 -13.74
N SER A 373 12.45 3.43 -14.83
CA SER A 373 13.79 3.68 -15.34
C SER A 373 13.86 4.89 -16.28
N MET A 374 12.73 5.51 -16.64
CA MET A 374 12.61 6.56 -17.67
C MET A 374 13.19 6.14 -19.04
N LEU A 375 13.21 4.84 -19.34
CA LEU A 375 13.66 4.27 -20.62
C LEU A 375 12.51 3.95 -21.57
N ASP A 376 11.28 4.22 -21.13
CA ASP A 376 10.08 3.93 -21.88
C ASP A 376 9.91 4.90 -23.05
N ASP A 377 9.97 4.41 -24.28
CA ASP A 377 9.92 5.23 -25.50
C ASP A 377 8.64 6.10 -25.57
N ASP A 378 7.50 5.62 -25.04
CA ASP A 378 6.26 6.40 -25.02
C ASP A 378 6.35 7.55 -24.01
N LEU A 379 6.88 7.28 -22.82
CA LEU A 379 7.10 8.33 -21.82
C LEU A 379 8.08 9.39 -22.32
N ILE A 380 9.17 8.96 -22.96
CA ILE A 380 10.18 9.85 -23.56
C ILE A 380 9.54 10.75 -24.61
N ARG A 381 8.73 10.15 -25.50
CA ARG A 381 8.01 10.87 -26.55
C ARG A 381 7.06 11.91 -25.95
N ILE A 382 6.27 11.53 -24.96
CA ILE A 382 5.28 12.40 -24.31
C ILE A 382 5.99 13.56 -23.59
N ALA A 383 7.03 13.28 -22.80
CA ALA A 383 7.82 14.32 -22.14
C ALA A 383 8.42 15.32 -23.14
N HIS A 384 8.93 14.82 -24.28
CA HIS A 384 9.45 15.68 -25.35
C HIS A 384 8.38 16.59 -25.96
N GLN A 385 7.17 16.07 -26.19
CA GLN A 385 6.05 16.83 -26.74
C GLN A 385 5.60 17.94 -25.78
N VAL A 386 5.48 17.63 -24.48
CA VAL A 386 5.15 18.63 -23.43
C VAL A 386 6.21 19.71 -23.36
N ARG A 387 7.50 19.34 -23.34
CA ARG A 387 8.60 20.31 -23.34
C ARG A 387 8.51 21.27 -24.54
N THR A 388 8.28 20.73 -25.73
CA THR A 388 8.22 21.52 -26.97
C THR A 388 7.07 22.53 -26.92
N ALA A 389 5.90 22.09 -26.43
CA ALA A 389 4.73 22.97 -26.26
C ALA A 389 4.96 24.10 -25.24
N LEU A 390 5.72 23.83 -24.16
CA LEU A 390 6.04 24.82 -23.14
C LEU A 390 7.10 25.83 -23.60
N GLN A 391 8.08 25.40 -24.41
CA GLN A 391 9.11 26.29 -24.96
C GLN A 391 8.54 27.39 -25.86
N THR A 392 7.43 27.12 -26.55
CA THR A 392 6.72 28.13 -27.36
C THR A 392 6.14 29.28 -26.52
N ARG A 393 5.98 29.11 -25.19
CA ARG A 393 5.36 30.10 -24.29
C ARG A 393 6.33 31.09 -23.63
N GLY A 394 7.63 31.05 -23.95
CA GLY A 394 8.59 32.12 -23.58
C GLY A 394 8.91 32.28 -22.08
N SER A 395 8.57 31.32 -21.22
CA SER A 395 8.88 31.39 -19.78
C SER A 395 10.37 31.09 -19.53
N GLY A 396 11.11 32.09 -19.01
CA GLY A 396 12.53 32.02 -18.67
C GLY A 396 12.89 31.14 -17.45
N THR A 397 11.95 30.38 -16.91
CA THR A 397 12.23 29.31 -15.94
C THR A 397 11.51 28.05 -16.40
N ALA A 398 12.27 27.04 -16.83
CA ALA A 398 11.73 25.72 -17.11
C ALA A 398 11.28 25.12 -15.78
N ARG A 399 9.98 25.23 -15.47
CA ARG A 399 9.39 24.54 -14.32
C ARG A 399 9.50 23.04 -14.61
N ARG A 400 10.32 22.34 -13.84
CA ARG A 400 10.38 20.87 -13.89
C ARG A 400 8.99 20.33 -13.55
N THR A 401 8.48 19.46 -14.43
CA THR A 401 7.09 18.99 -14.35
C THR A 401 6.95 17.69 -13.56
N GLY A 402 8.08 17.12 -13.12
CA GLY A 402 8.07 15.96 -12.26
C GLY A 402 9.39 15.68 -11.55
N THR A 403 9.35 14.68 -10.67
CA THR A 403 10.48 14.18 -9.90
C THR A 403 10.57 12.66 -10.09
N VAL A 404 11.76 12.15 -10.40
CA VAL A 404 12.06 10.72 -10.56
C VAL A 404 12.78 10.21 -9.32
N LEU A 405 12.18 9.23 -8.65
CA LEU A 405 12.78 8.52 -7.54
C LEU A 405 13.60 7.34 -8.07
N ALA A 406 14.87 7.59 -8.35
CA ALA A 406 15.80 6.58 -8.81
C ALA A 406 16.33 5.77 -7.61
N LEU A 407 16.41 4.44 -7.73
CA LEU A 407 17.01 3.61 -6.67
C LEU A 407 18.49 4.00 -6.43
N ARG A 408 19.24 4.21 -7.50
CA ARG A 408 20.68 4.48 -7.45
C ARG A 408 21.06 5.71 -8.27
N GLU A 409 22.13 6.37 -7.86
CA GLU A 409 22.72 7.47 -8.61
C GLU A 409 23.15 7.02 -10.01
N ASP A 410 22.63 7.71 -11.01
CA ASP A 410 23.05 7.62 -12.41
C ASP A 410 23.24 9.06 -12.93
N PRO A 411 24.46 9.61 -12.85
CA PRO A 411 24.72 10.99 -13.28
C PRO A 411 24.45 11.23 -14.76
N ALA A 412 24.66 10.22 -15.61
CA ALA A 412 24.41 10.33 -17.04
C ALA A 412 22.91 10.46 -17.32
N ARG A 413 22.09 9.63 -16.67
CA ARG A 413 20.63 9.69 -16.77
C ARG A 413 20.06 10.97 -16.18
N ALA A 414 20.53 11.37 -15.00
CA ALA A 414 20.10 12.63 -14.38
C ALA A 414 20.41 13.83 -15.31
N ARG A 415 21.59 13.85 -15.95
CA ARG A 415 21.98 14.91 -16.89
C ARG A 415 21.17 14.89 -18.19
N LEU A 416 20.77 13.72 -18.67
CA LEU A 416 19.91 13.58 -19.85
C LEU A 416 18.54 14.23 -19.64
N TRP A 417 17.98 14.08 -18.43
CA TRP A 417 16.60 14.44 -18.10
C TRP A 417 16.43 15.74 -17.30
N GLU A 418 17.53 16.43 -16.95
CA GLU A 418 17.55 17.57 -16.04
C GLU A 418 16.65 18.76 -16.42
N ARG A 419 16.27 18.83 -17.70
CA ARG A 419 15.41 19.88 -18.28
C ARG A 419 13.93 19.56 -18.13
N ASP A 420 13.57 18.29 -17.99
CA ASP A 420 12.20 17.81 -17.96
C ASP A 420 11.77 17.48 -16.53
N VAL A 421 12.63 16.75 -15.81
CA VAL A 421 12.36 16.22 -14.47
C VAL A 421 13.56 16.40 -13.55
N GLU A 422 13.29 16.44 -12.25
CA GLU A 422 14.31 16.33 -11.22
C GLU A 422 14.56 14.86 -10.90
N THR A 423 15.81 14.39 -10.94
CA THR A 423 16.13 13.01 -10.52
C THR A 423 16.70 13.03 -9.11
N VAL A 424 16.05 12.32 -8.19
CA VAL A 424 16.51 12.13 -6.81
C VAL A 424 16.83 10.66 -6.60
N SER A 425 18.05 10.38 -6.15
CA SER A 425 18.54 9.02 -5.97
C SER A 425 18.41 8.59 -4.52
N MET A 426 17.91 7.38 -4.27
CA MET A 426 17.76 6.87 -2.92
C MET A 426 19.13 6.51 -2.35
N ALA A 427 20.03 5.94 -3.15
CA ALA A 427 21.35 5.54 -2.69
C ALA A 427 22.45 5.84 -3.73
N PRO A 428 23.73 5.86 -3.31
CA PRO A 428 24.87 5.97 -4.23
C PRO A 428 24.90 4.82 -5.26
N ALA A 429 25.59 5.04 -6.39
CA ALA A 429 25.64 4.10 -7.52
C ALA A 429 26.02 2.64 -7.15
N GLY A 430 26.92 2.48 -6.17
CA GLY A 430 27.42 1.18 -5.71
C GLY A 430 26.63 0.54 -4.56
N ALA A 431 25.56 1.17 -4.07
CA ALA A 431 24.78 0.62 -2.97
C ALA A 431 23.94 -0.59 -3.42
N PRO A 432 23.65 -1.56 -2.52
CA PRO A 432 22.75 -2.67 -2.82
C PRO A 432 21.36 -2.16 -3.23
N SER A 433 20.80 -2.74 -4.31
CA SER A 433 19.47 -2.37 -4.81
C SER A 433 18.37 -2.55 -3.76
N ALA A 434 18.46 -3.59 -2.94
CA ALA A 434 17.50 -3.86 -1.88
C ALA A 434 17.45 -2.73 -0.82
N GLU A 435 18.62 -2.18 -0.44
CA GLU A 435 18.71 -1.07 0.53
C GLU A 435 18.19 0.25 -0.07
N ALA A 436 18.45 0.47 -1.36
CA ALA A 436 17.87 1.58 -2.10
C ALA A 436 16.33 1.49 -2.19
N ALA A 437 15.80 0.30 -2.46
CA ALA A 437 14.36 0.05 -2.54
C ALA A 437 13.70 0.22 -1.17
N ARG A 438 14.31 -0.30 -0.10
CA ARG A 438 13.84 -0.05 1.27
C ARG A 438 13.82 1.44 1.60
N ARG A 439 14.85 2.20 1.20
CA ARG A 439 14.87 3.65 1.44
C ARG A 439 13.79 4.39 0.63
N LEU A 440 13.45 3.90 -0.56
CA LEU A 440 12.28 4.38 -1.32
C LEU A 440 10.99 4.16 -0.53
N GLU A 441 10.78 2.97 0.06
CA GLU A 441 9.62 2.69 0.91
C GLU A 441 9.56 3.66 2.11
N VAL A 442 10.68 3.88 2.80
CA VAL A 442 10.74 4.81 3.94
C VAL A 442 10.44 6.25 3.51
N LEU A 443 10.89 6.66 2.32
CA LEU A 443 10.55 7.97 1.74
C LEU A 443 9.06 8.09 1.44
N LEU A 444 8.46 7.08 0.81
CA LEU A 444 7.03 7.05 0.49
C LEU A 444 6.18 7.10 1.76
N ASP A 445 6.57 6.36 2.80
CA ASP A 445 5.94 6.39 4.11
C ASP A 445 6.05 7.76 4.78
N LEU A 446 7.18 8.46 4.65
CA LEU A 446 7.29 9.84 5.14
C LEU A 446 6.39 10.79 4.34
N ILE A 447 6.28 10.63 3.01
CA ILE A 447 5.38 11.43 2.18
C ILE A 447 3.92 11.19 2.60
N GLY A 448 3.53 9.93 2.83
CA GLY A 448 2.22 9.56 3.37
C GLY A 448 1.98 10.21 4.73
N CYS A 449 2.89 9.97 5.68
CA CYS A 449 2.89 10.57 7.00
C CYS A 449 2.74 12.09 6.94
N LEU A 450 3.42 12.80 6.04
CA LEU A 450 3.31 14.25 5.91
C LEU A 450 2.05 14.70 5.16
N SER A 451 1.50 13.90 4.25
CA SER A 451 0.35 14.28 3.42
C SER A 451 -1.03 13.98 4.02
N THR A 452 -1.15 13.00 4.92
CA THR A 452 -2.44 12.61 5.55
C THR A 452 -3.10 13.77 6.33
N PRO A 453 -4.33 14.20 6.05
CA PRO A 453 -4.98 15.23 6.86
C PRO A 453 -5.09 14.78 8.34
N PRO A 454 -4.64 15.58 9.32
CA PRO A 454 -4.64 15.18 10.74
C PRO A 454 -6.04 15.24 11.37
N THR A 455 -7.09 15.34 10.57
CA THR A 455 -8.47 15.61 11.00
C THR A 455 -9.41 14.43 10.75
N GLY A 456 -8.93 13.33 10.14
CA GLY A 456 -9.75 12.17 9.75
C GLY A 456 -10.38 11.39 10.92
N TYR A 457 -10.04 11.71 12.16
CA TYR A 457 -10.57 11.08 13.37
C TYR A 457 -11.30 12.07 14.29
N LEU A 458 -11.48 13.34 13.89
CA LEU A 458 -12.02 14.41 14.73
C LEU A 458 -13.39 14.07 15.34
N LEU A 459 -14.25 13.39 14.57
CA LEU A 459 -15.61 13.01 14.96
C LEU A 459 -15.73 11.54 15.37
N ASP A 460 -14.62 10.81 15.41
CA ASP A 460 -14.61 9.41 15.84
C ASP A 460 -14.54 9.34 17.38
N PRO A 461 -15.56 8.75 18.05
CA PRO A 461 -15.57 8.61 19.50
C PRO A 461 -14.36 7.85 20.06
N ALA A 462 -13.78 6.92 19.29
CA ALA A 462 -12.64 6.12 19.72
C ALA A 462 -11.36 6.96 19.93
N TYR A 463 -11.29 8.15 19.33
CA TYR A 463 -10.14 9.05 19.34
C TYR A 463 -10.35 10.33 20.14
N ARG A 464 -11.47 10.47 20.87
CA ARG A 464 -11.78 11.68 21.66
C ARG A 464 -10.68 12.06 22.67
N GLY A 465 -9.95 11.06 23.17
CA GLY A 465 -8.82 11.26 24.09
C GLY A 465 -7.58 11.93 23.47
N MET A 466 -7.47 11.97 22.14
CA MET A 466 -6.37 12.63 21.42
C MET A 466 -6.64 14.11 21.09
N LEU A 467 -7.90 14.54 21.21
CA LEU A 467 -8.30 15.90 20.85
C LEU A 467 -7.85 16.89 21.91
N ASP A 468 -7.32 18.03 21.48
CA ASP A 468 -7.14 19.19 22.35
C ASP A 468 -8.49 19.88 22.69
N ASP A 469 -8.48 20.92 23.51
CA ASP A 469 -9.70 21.59 23.96
C ASP A 469 -10.45 22.30 22.83
N GLU A 470 -9.74 22.83 21.82
CA GLU A 470 -10.34 23.49 20.66
C GLU A 470 -10.97 22.45 19.72
N GLU A 471 -10.22 21.39 19.41
CA GLU A 471 -10.69 20.26 18.61
C GLU A 471 -11.92 19.59 19.25
N ARG A 472 -11.92 19.44 20.58
CA ARG A 472 -13.06 18.86 21.33
C ARG A 472 -14.30 19.74 21.25
N ALA A 473 -14.16 21.05 21.43
CA ALA A 473 -15.28 21.98 21.28
C ALA A 473 -15.84 21.99 19.85
N LEU A 474 -14.97 21.94 18.84
CA LEU A 474 -15.37 21.85 17.44
C LEU A 474 -16.09 20.53 17.13
N ALA A 475 -15.57 19.40 17.61
CA ALA A 475 -16.18 18.09 17.45
C ALA A 475 -17.60 18.05 18.06
N GLU A 476 -17.80 18.63 19.24
CA GLU A 476 -19.12 18.71 19.87
C GLU A 476 -20.13 19.48 19.01
N VAL A 477 -19.74 20.62 18.44
CA VAL A 477 -20.61 21.40 17.54
C VAL A 477 -20.94 20.61 16.27
N LEU A 478 -19.95 19.98 15.65
CA LEU A 478 -20.12 19.19 14.43
C LEU A 478 -20.95 17.92 14.64
N CYS A 479 -20.83 17.26 15.79
CA CYS A 479 -21.71 16.16 16.17
C CYS A 479 -23.17 16.62 16.27
N GLY A 480 -23.41 17.81 16.83
CA GLY A 480 -24.75 18.41 16.83
C GLY A 480 -25.30 18.65 15.41
N VAL A 481 -24.45 19.07 14.47
CA VAL A 481 -24.83 19.18 13.04
C VAL A 481 -25.13 17.81 12.44
N ALA A 482 -24.33 16.79 12.77
CA ALA A 482 -24.53 15.43 12.29
C ALA A 482 -25.89 14.85 12.73
N ASP A 483 -26.29 15.10 13.99
CA ASP A 483 -27.58 14.66 14.53
C ASP A 483 -28.77 15.28 13.79
N VAL A 484 -28.65 16.53 13.35
CA VAL A 484 -29.68 17.23 12.55
C VAL A 484 -29.83 16.60 11.15
N LEU A 485 -28.75 16.08 10.56
CA LEU A 485 -28.75 15.52 9.21
C LEU A 485 -29.33 14.10 9.13
N ARG A 486 -29.58 13.41 10.25
CA ARG A 486 -29.99 11.98 10.30
C ARG A 486 -31.39 11.66 9.74
N HIS A 487 -32.08 12.62 9.12
CA HIS A 487 -33.46 12.49 8.65
C HIS A 487 -33.58 12.87 7.17
N ASP A 488 -33.51 11.89 6.26
CA ASP A 488 -33.96 11.97 4.86
C ASP A 488 -33.60 13.26 4.08
N THR A 489 -32.40 13.80 4.27
CA THR A 489 -32.00 15.02 3.57
C THR A 489 -31.47 14.74 2.16
N GLU A 490 -32.28 15.03 1.15
CA GLU A 490 -31.90 14.98 -0.28
C GLU A 490 -31.23 16.26 -0.81
N SER A 491 -31.13 17.31 0.02
CA SER A 491 -30.58 18.59 -0.46
C SER A 491 -29.07 18.49 -0.73
N THR A 492 -28.61 19.15 -1.79
CA THR A 492 -27.19 19.21 -2.17
C THR A 492 -26.31 19.75 -1.03
N ALA A 493 -26.78 20.75 -0.28
CA ALA A 493 -26.06 21.30 0.87
C ALA A 493 -25.90 20.26 1.99
N ALA A 494 -26.94 19.48 2.28
CA ALA A 494 -26.86 18.40 3.26
C ALA A 494 -25.87 17.31 2.85
N MET A 495 -25.84 16.96 1.55
CA MET A 495 -24.88 15.99 1.02
C MET A 495 -23.43 16.47 1.13
N GLU A 496 -23.17 17.75 0.85
CA GLU A 496 -21.84 18.35 1.01
C GLU A 496 -21.38 18.33 2.47
N VAL A 497 -22.25 18.71 3.40
CA VAL A 497 -21.97 18.69 4.84
C VAL A 497 -21.77 17.26 5.33
N ALA A 498 -22.63 16.32 4.93
CA ALA A 498 -22.46 14.90 5.26
C ALA A 498 -21.14 14.34 4.70
N GLY A 499 -20.75 14.74 3.49
CA GLY A 499 -19.44 14.41 2.91
C GLY A 499 -18.28 14.95 3.75
N LEU A 500 -18.38 16.18 4.24
CA LEU A 500 -17.38 16.75 5.16
C LEU A 500 -17.33 15.99 6.49
N LEU A 501 -18.47 15.72 7.12
CA LEU A 501 -18.55 15.00 8.39
C LEU A 501 -17.93 13.60 8.27
N ARG A 502 -18.21 12.87 7.19
CA ARG A 502 -17.57 11.57 6.91
C ARG A 502 -16.05 11.69 6.77
N ARG A 503 -15.55 12.70 6.05
CA ARG A 503 -14.10 12.97 5.95
C ARG A 503 -13.45 13.32 7.30
N LEU A 504 -14.22 13.78 8.28
CA LEU A 504 -13.76 14.09 9.63
C LEU A 504 -13.92 12.90 10.60
N GLY A 505 -14.30 11.71 10.12
CA GLY A 505 -14.43 10.49 10.94
C GLY A 505 -15.85 10.21 11.44
N HIS A 506 -16.86 10.95 11.02
CA HIS A 506 -18.25 10.66 11.40
C HIS A 506 -18.73 9.35 10.77
N GLY A 507 -19.23 8.42 11.58
CA GLY A 507 -19.64 7.08 11.15
C GLY A 507 -18.49 6.07 11.03
N GLY A 508 -17.27 6.43 11.45
CA GLY A 508 -16.04 5.66 11.22
C GLY A 508 -15.79 4.43 12.11
N SER A 509 -16.73 3.99 12.95
CA SER A 509 -16.56 2.74 13.73
C SER A 509 -17.56 1.66 13.31
N ALA A 510 -16.99 0.51 12.90
CA ALA A 510 -17.57 -0.84 12.84
C ALA A 510 -19.07 -0.97 12.47
N GLY A 511 -19.31 -1.39 11.22
CA GLY A 511 -20.54 -2.08 10.82
C GLY A 511 -21.71 -1.18 10.45
N GLU A 512 -21.84 -0.86 9.15
CA GLU A 512 -23.18 -0.75 8.57
C GLU A 512 -23.79 -2.17 8.52
N GLY A 513 -24.36 -2.57 9.64
CA GLY A 513 -25.31 -3.66 9.81
C GLY A 513 -26.31 -3.21 10.87
N ASP A 514 -27.60 -3.34 10.58
CA ASP A 514 -28.74 -2.80 11.35
C ASP A 514 -28.89 -3.35 12.79
N ASP A 515 -27.91 -4.11 13.29
CA ASP A 515 -27.90 -4.67 14.63
C ASP A 515 -26.80 -4.02 15.47
N ARG A 516 -27.17 -3.02 16.28
CA ARG A 516 -26.40 -2.68 17.48
C ARG A 516 -26.42 -3.90 18.40
N PRO A 517 -25.30 -4.54 18.75
CA PRO A 517 -25.33 -5.52 19.82
C PRO A 517 -25.72 -4.79 21.10
N VAL A 518 -26.84 -5.21 21.69
CA VAL A 518 -27.36 -4.70 22.95
C VAL A 518 -26.29 -4.86 24.02
N ASP A 519 -26.04 -3.77 24.76
CA ASP A 519 -25.20 -3.73 25.95
C ASP A 519 -25.71 -4.74 26.99
N THR A 520 -25.03 -5.89 27.06
CA THR A 520 -25.04 -6.76 28.24
C THR A 520 -23.60 -7.12 28.61
N ALA A 521 -22.80 -6.09 28.95
CA ALA A 521 -21.55 -6.29 29.66
C ALA A 521 -21.83 -6.70 31.12
N THR A 522 -22.18 -7.97 31.34
CA THR A 522 -22.22 -8.58 32.69
C THR A 522 -22.13 -10.11 32.64
N ARG A 523 -21.10 -10.66 31.99
CA ARG A 523 -20.67 -12.05 32.22
C ARG A 523 -19.14 -12.13 32.30
N ASP A 524 -18.66 -12.93 33.24
CA ASP A 524 -17.24 -13.13 33.60
C ASP A 524 -16.38 -13.83 32.50
N ARG A 525 -16.91 -14.00 31.30
CA ARG A 525 -16.21 -14.52 30.11
C ARG A 525 -16.78 -13.86 28.86
N ASP A 526 -15.95 -13.10 28.14
CA ASP A 526 -16.30 -12.59 26.81
C ASP A 526 -15.94 -13.67 25.78
N ASP A 527 -16.85 -14.61 25.53
CA ASP A 527 -16.69 -15.71 24.57
C ASP A 527 -16.99 -15.26 23.11
N ARG A 528 -17.04 -13.94 22.84
CA ARG A 528 -17.31 -13.41 21.49
C ARG A 528 -16.03 -13.42 20.64
N PRO A 529 -16.12 -13.83 19.37
CA PRO A 529 -15.00 -13.72 18.46
C PRO A 529 -14.59 -12.25 18.30
N GLN A 530 -13.30 -11.98 18.33
CA GLN A 530 -12.81 -10.63 18.03
C GLN A 530 -13.17 -10.27 16.59
N GLU A 531 -13.98 -9.22 16.39
CA GLU A 531 -14.26 -8.64 15.07
C GLU A 531 -13.03 -7.88 14.49
N GLN A 532 -11.81 -8.24 14.90
CA GLN A 532 -10.60 -7.69 14.32
C GLN A 532 -10.45 -8.25 12.92
N ARG A 533 -10.46 -7.37 11.93
CA ARG A 533 -10.18 -7.70 10.54
C ARG A 533 -8.66 -7.73 10.30
N PRO A 534 -8.17 -8.28 9.17
CA PRO A 534 -6.75 -8.33 8.78
C PRO A 534 -6.04 -6.98 8.57
N GLY A 535 -6.46 -5.94 9.29
CA GLY A 535 -6.37 -4.54 8.92
C GLY A 535 -7.71 -3.89 9.14
#